data_AF-A0A926S7M1-F1
#
_entry.id   AF-A0A926S7M1-F1
#
_cell.length_a   1.000
_cell.length_b   1.000
_cell.length_c   1.000
_cell.angle_alpha   90.00
_cell.angle_beta   90.00
_cell.angle_gamma   90.00
#
_symmetry.space_group_name_H-M   'P 1'
#
loop_
_entity.id
_entity.type
_entity.pdbx_description
1 polymer ?
#
loop_
_entity_poly.entity_id
_entity_poly.type
_entity_poly.pdbx_seq_one_letter_code
_entity_poly.pdbx_strand_id
1 'polypeptide(L)'
;ARLHPEVFQFPASGVIVDEPSMGWRGLHLDVARQFYGAAEVKKLVAVLAWNKLNRFHWHLSDDEAWRVEIDAYPDLTAVGAWRGHGLAVPPLLGSSPARTGGYYTKAAIREIVAHAKSFGVEIVPEIDVPGHCYAMLQAIPELRDPAEVGS
;
A
#
# COMPACT_ATOMS: atom_id res chain seq x y z
N ALA A 1 -22.24 -23.11 -11.60
CA ALA A 1 -22.77 -21.78 -11.94
C ALA A 1 -22.39 -21.36 -13.36
N ARG A 2 -21.15 -20.96 -13.66
CA ARG A 2 -20.81 -20.45 -15.02
C ARG A 2 -20.60 -21.54 -16.08
N LEU A 3 -20.02 -22.69 -15.70
CA LEU A 3 -19.78 -23.81 -16.63
C LEU A 3 -20.96 -24.80 -16.68
N HIS A 4 -21.72 -24.87 -15.60
CA HIS A 4 -22.90 -25.72 -15.46
C HIS A 4 -23.98 -24.93 -14.69
N PRO A 5 -24.68 -24.00 -15.36
CA PRO A 5 -25.75 -23.21 -14.76
C PRO A 5 -26.97 -24.07 -14.38
N GLU A 6 -27.26 -25.12 -15.16
CA GLU A 6 -28.42 -26.00 -15.02
C GLU A 6 -28.42 -26.86 -13.75
N VAL A 7 -27.24 -27.16 -13.20
CA VAL A 7 -27.08 -27.93 -11.94
C VAL A 7 -26.71 -27.04 -10.76
N PHE A 8 -26.56 -25.73 -10.96
CA PHE A 8 -26.28 -24.81 -9.87
C PHE A 8 -27.58 -24.49 -9.12
N GLN A 9 -27.71 -25.02 -7.91
CA GLN A 9 -28.85 -24.77 -7.04
C GLN A 9 -28.40 -23.99 -5.80
N PHE A 10 -29.10 -22.91 -5.48
CA PHE A 10 -29.05 -22.34 -4.14
C PHE A 10 -29.94 -23.17 -3.21
N PRO A 11 -29.58 -23.33 -1.93
CA PRO A 11 -30.49 -23.92 -0.95
C PRO A 11 -31.83 -23.17 -0.97
N ALA A 12 -32.94 -23.88 -1.19
CA ALA A 12 -34.27 -23.26 -1.29
C ALA A 12 -34.79 -22.73 0.07
N SER A 13 -34.26 -23.24 1.18
CA SER A 13 -34.62 -22.84 2.54
C SER A 13 -33.51 -23.19 3.53
N GLY A 14 -33.38 -22.42 4.61
CA GLY A 14 -32.43 -22.66 5.69
C GLY A 14 -32.22 -21.40 6.54
N VAL A 15 -31.47 -21.53 7.64
CA VAL A 15 -31.08 -20.41 8.49
C VAL A 15 -29.56 -20.33 8.52
N ILE A 16 -29.00 -19.16 8.23
CA ILE A 16 -27.57 -18.87 8.39
C ILE A 16 -27.41 -18.03 9.66
N VAL A 17 -26.59 -18.51 10.60
CA VAL A 17 -26.13 -17.76 11.77
C VAL A 17 -24.61 -17.65 11.62
N ASP A 18 -24.11 -16.43 11.44
CA ASP A 18 -22.68 -16.16 11.17
C ASP A 18 -22.26 -14.91 11.95
N GLU A 19 -21.08 -14.96 12.56
CA GLU A 19 -20.45 -13.85 13.27
C GLU A 19 -18.93 -13.97 13.20
N PRO A 20 -18.18 -12.85 13.22
CA PRO A 20 -16.73 -12.92 13.20
C PRO A 20 -16.18 -13.37 14.55
N SER A 21 -15.30 -14.36 14.56
CA SER A 21 -14.55 -14.78 15.77
C SER A 21 -13.56 -13.72 16.26
N MET A 22 -13.10 -12.84 15.37
CA MET A 22 -12.13 -11.78 15.65
C MET A 22 -12.62 -10.43 15.11
N GLY A 23 -12.50 -9.39 15.94
CA GLY A 23 -12.83 -8.02 15.53
C GLY A 23 -11.87 -7.44 14.49
N TRP A 24 -10.59 -7.84 14.54
CA TRP A 24 -9.56 -7.42 13.59
C TRP A 24 -9.25 -8.55 12.59
N ARG A 25 -9.56 -8.34 11.32
CA ARG A 25 -9.35 -9.30 10.23
C ARG A 25 -8.67 -8.57 9.08
N GLY A 26 -7.35 -8.57 9.11
CA GLY A 26 -6.53 -7.70 8.27
C GLY A 26 -5.73 -8.39 7.20
N LEU A 27 -5.35 -7.62 6.20
CA LEU A 27 -4.29 -7.93 5.25
C LEU A 27 -3.32 -6.75 5.17
N HIS A 28 -2.03 -7.06 5.14
CA HIS A 28 -0.95 -6.11 4.95
C HIS A 28 -0.46 -6.13 3.50
N LEU A 29 -0.24 -4.96 2.89
CA LEU A 29 0.38 -4.82 1.58
C LEU A 29 1.53 -3.81 1.64
N ASP A 30 2.72 -4.29 1.29
CA ASP A 30 3.90 -3.49 1.01
C ASP A 30 3.83 -2.92 -0.41
N VAL A 31 3.75 -1.59 -0.50
CA VAL A 31 3.84 -0.86 -1.78
C VAL A 31 5.12 -0.04 -1.90
N ALA A 32 5.98 -0.06 -0.88
CA ALA A 32 7.27 0.61 -0.86
C ALA A 32 8.27 -0.16 -1.72
N ARG A 33 8.38 -1.49 -1.54
CA ARG A 33 9.29 -2.34 -2.32
C ARG A 33 8.92 -2.41 -3.79
N GLN A 34 7.62 -2.56 -4.08
CA GLN A 34 7.09 -2.53 -5.45
C GLN A 34 5.81 -1.70 -5.48
N PHE A 35 5.72 -0.78 -6.44
CA PHE A 35 4.57 0.10 -6.55
C PHE A 35 3.39 -0.59 -7.25
N TYR A 36 2.21 -0.46 -6.65
CA TYR A 36 0.94 -0.88 -7.24
C TYR A 36 0.04 0.34 -7.44
N GLY A 37 -0.56 0.46 -8.62
CA GLY A 37 -1.43 1.58 -8.94
C GLY A 37 -2.72 1.60 -8.13
N ALA A 38 -3.36 2.77 -8.03
CA ALA A 38 -4.60 2.94 -7.25
C ALA A 38 -5.72 1.99 -7.67
N ALA A 39 -5.81 1.62 -8.95
CA ALA A 39 -6.78 0.64 -9.44
C ALA A 39 -6.55 -0.77 -8.88
N GLU A 40 -5.29 -1.19 -8.76
CA GLU A 40 -4.91 -2.49 -8.21
C GLU A 40 -5.18 -2.54 -6.71
N VAL A 41 -4.84 -1.47 -5.97
CA VAL A 41 -5.16 -1.34 -4.55
C VAL A 41 -6.67 -1.39 -4.31
N LYS A 42 -7.47 -0.66 -5.10
CA LYS A 42 -8.95 -0.71 -5.02
C LYS A 42 -9.48 -2.13 -5.30
N LYS A 43 -8.92 -2.82 -6.28
CA LYS A 43 -9.28 -4.23 -6.58
C LYS A 43 -8.96 -5.15 -5.40
N LEU A 44 -7.80 -5.00 -4.77
CA LEU A 44 -7.42 -5.77 -3.58
C LEU A 44 -8.43 -5.53 -2.45
N VAL A 45 -8.77 -4.28 -2.16
CA VAL A 45 -9.77 -3.92 -1.15
C VAL A 45 -11.13 -4.60 -1.40
N ALA A 46 -11.60 -4.66 -2.65
CA ALA A 46 -12.82 -5.38 -3.00
C ALA A 46 -12.70 -6.90 -2.72
N VAL A 47 -11.53 -7.50 -2.94
CA VAL A 47 -11.25 -8.90 -2.60
C VAL A 47 -11.24 -9.13 -1.09
N LEU A 48 -10.66 -8.21 -0.30
CA LEU A 48 -10.71 -8.26 1.17
C LEU A 48 -12.16 -8.31 1.66
N ALA A 49 -13.00 -7.40 1.15
CA ALA A 49 -14.40 -7.31 1.49
C ALA A 49 -15.18 -8.58 1.15
N TRP A 50 -14.94 -9.16 -0.03
CA TRP A 50 -15.52 -10.44 -0.45
C TRP A 50 -15.21 -11.58 0.52
N ASN A 51 -14.04 -11.53 1.16
CA ASN A 51 -13.57 -12.49 2.15
C ASN A 51 -13.85 -12.06 3.61
N LYS A 52 -14.72 -11.08 3.83
CA LYS A 52 -15.10 -10.54 5.15
C LYS A 52 -13.94 -9.94 5.97
N LEU A 53 -12.80 -9.62 5.36
CA LEU A 53 -11.73 -8.86 6.00
C LEU A 53 -12.16 -7.40 6.15
N ASN A 54 -11.73 -6.74 7.23
CA ASN A 54 -12.16 -5.39 7.60
C ASN A 54 -11.01 -4.42 7.89
N ARG A 55 -9.76 -4.84 7.71
CA ARG A 55 -8.57 -4.02 7.88
C ARG A 55 -7.64 -4.16 6.68
N PHE A 56 -7.20 -3.03 6.15
CA PHE A 56 -6.17 -2.98 5.14
C PHE A 56 -4.98 -2.20 5.72
N HIS A 57 -3.93 -2.94 6.11
CA HIS A 57 -2.69 -2.36 6.59
C HIS A 57 -1.82 -2.01 5.39
N TRP A 58 -1.57 -0.73 5.20
CA TRP A 58 -0.97 -0.20 3.98
C TRP A 58 0.40 0.38 4.29
N HIS A 59 1.42 -0.37 3.93
CA HIS A 59 2.81 -0.05 4.18
C HIS A 59 3.35 0.82 3.06
N LEU A 60 3.53 2.10 3.38
CA LEU A 60 3.63 3.20 2.42
C LEU A 60 5.04 3.79 2.29
N SER A 61 5.97 3.40 3.14
CA SER A 61 7.37 3.84 3.10
C SER A 61 8.29 2.73 3.57
N ASP A 62 9.45 2.62 2.93
CA ASP A 62 10.57 1.80 3.39
C ASP A 62 11.88 2.36 2.81
N ASP A 63 12.99 1.62 2.92
CA ASP A 63 14.28 1.98 2.38
C ASP A 63 14.24 2.22 0.87
N GLU A 64 13.43 1.45 0.14
CA GLU A 64 13.42 1.48 -1.32
C GLU A 64 12.48 2.52 -1.92
N ALA A 65 11.57 3.10 -1.12
CA ALA A 65 10.74 4.22 -1.57
C ALA A 65 9.86 4.87 -0.50
N TRP A 66 9.41 6.08 -0.82
CA TRP A 66 8.31 6.79 -0.19
C TRP A 66 7.09 6.93 -1.13
N ARG A 67 5.88 6.60 -0.67
CA ARG A 67 4.69 6.47 -1.56
C ARG A 67 3.57 7.47 -1.33
N VAL A 68 3.70 8.44 -0.41
CA VAL A 68 2.59 9.32 -0.03
C VAL A 68 2.89 10.78 -0.33
N GLU A 69 1.97 11.49 -0.97
CA GLU A 69 2.08 12.93 -1.12
C GLU A 69 1.90 13.67 0.22
N ILE A 70 2.92 14.44 0.61
CA ILE A 70 2.90 15.31 1.80
C ILE A 70 3.25 16.75 1.38
N ASP A 71 2.27 17.66 1.39
CA ASP A 71 2.43 19.04 0.89
C ASP A 71 3.59 19.80 1.54
N ALA A 72 3.84 19.56 2.83
CA ALA A 72 4.93 20.20 3.56
C ALA A 72 6.32 19.69 3.14
N TYR A 73 6.39 18.51 2.53
CA TYR A 73 7.63 17.81 2.18
C TYR A 73 7.53 17.21 0.76
N PRO A 74 7.46 18.06 -0.29
CA PRO A 74 7.26 17.60 -1.66
C PRO A 74 8.39 16.67 -2.14
N ASP A 75 9.62 16.87 -1.63
CA ASP A 75 10.81 16.09 -2.00
C ASP A 75 10.69 14.60 -1.68
N LEU A 76 9.87 14.23 -0.69
CA LEU A 76 9.58 12.83 -0.36
C LEU A 76 9.04 12.07 -1.58
N THR A 77 8.24 12.73 -2.43
CA THR A 77 7.71 12.12 -3.67
C THR A 77 8.47 12.53 -4.92
N ALA A 78 9.12 13.70 -4.94
CA ALA A 78 9.94 14.11 -6.07
C ALA A 78 11.21 13.25 -6.21
N VAL A 79 11.80 12.85 -5.07
CA VAL A 79 13.01 12.03 -4.98
C VAL A 79 12.66 10.62 -4.49
N GLY A 80 12.14 10.49 -3.27
CA GLY A 80 11.99 9.22 -2.57
C GLY A 80 11.01 8.24 -3.22
N ALA A 81 10.11 8.67 -4.10
CA ALA A 81 9.20 7.77 -4.80
C ALA A 81 9.83 7.05 -6.01
N TRP A 82 11.05 7.44 -6.42
CA TRP A 82 11.67 7.01 -7.66
C TRP A 82 13.04 6.40 -7.41
N ARG A 83 13.31 5.29 -8.11
CA ARG A 83 14.61 4.62 -8.10
C ARG A 83 15.12 4.33 -9.50
N GLY A 84 16.43 4.27 -9.67
CA GLY A 84 17.06 4.10 -10.98
C GLY A 84 18.56 4.38 -10.95
N HIS A 85 19.26 4.02 -12.03
CA HIS A 85 20.69 4.23 -12.11
C HIS A 85 21.02 5.73 -12.10
N GLY A 86 21.86 6.17 -11.16
CA GLY A 86 22.21 7.57 -10.96
C GLY A 86 21.17 8.42 -10.22
N LEU A 87 20.10 7.82 -9.69
CA LEU A 87 19.16 8.49 -8.79
C LEU A 87 19.59 8.33 -7.32
N ALA A 88 19.02 9.17 -6.45
CA ALA A 88 19.30 9.13 -5.01
C ALA A 88 18.95 7.76 -4.40
N VAL A 89 17.85 7.15 -4.84
CA VAL A 89 17.55 5.74 -4.56
C VAL A 89 18.03 4.88 -5.73
N PRO A 90 18.96 3.93 -5.51
CA PRO A 90 19.52 3.12 -6.59
C PRO A 90 18.51 2.07 -7.11
N PRO A 91 18.76 1.42 -8.26
CA PRO A 91 17.99 0.26 -8.68
C PRO A 91 18.06 -0.84 -7.62
N LEU A 92 16.92 -1.40 -7.24
CA LEU A 92 16.80 -2.42 -6.20
C LEU A 92 15.83 -3.50 -6.66
N LEU A 93 15.93 -4.69 -6.05
CA LEU A 93 14.99 -5.80 -6.27
C LEU A 93 14.91 -6.26 -7.75
N GLY A 94 16.03 -6.20 -8.46
CA GLY A 94 16.09 -6.58 -9.88
C GLY A 94 15.39 -5.62 -10.83
N SER A 95 15.10 -4.37 -10.41
CA SER A 95 14.59 -3.35 -11.32
C SER A 95 15.61 -3.00 -12.41
N SER A 96 15.13 -2.71 -13.62
CA SER A 96 15.94 -2.14 -14.70
C SER A 96 16.72 -0.90 -14.22
N PRO A 97 17.87 -0.56 -14.84
CA PRO A 97 18.56 0.70 -14.58
C PRO A 97 17.71 1.95 -14.89
N ALA A 98 16.63 1.81 -15.67
CA ALA A 98 15.71 2.90 -15.94
C ALA A 98 15.00 3.40 -14.67
N ARG A 99 14.63 4.69 -14.67
CA ARG A 99 13.81 5.28 -13.60
C ARG A 99 12.47 4.54 -13.49
N THR A 100 12.17 4.05 -12.30
CA THR A 100 10.91 3.36 -11.97
C THR A 100 10.42 3.79 -10.60
N GLY A 101 9.12 3.70 -10.36
CA GLY A 101 8.50 4.11 -9.10
C GLY A 101 7.09 4.67 -9.29
N GLY A 102 6.65 5.40 -8.28
CA GLY A 102 5.30 5.95 -8.21
C GLY A 102 4.93 6.29 -6.77
N TYR A 103 3.88 7.09 -6.62
CA TYR A 103 3.31 7.47 -5.33
C TYR A 103 1.82 7.74 -5.48
N TYR A 104 1.12 7.84 -4.36
CA TYR A 104 -0.29 8.19 -4.29
C TYR A 104 -0.44 9.66 -3.94
N THR A 105 -1.11 10.40 -4.83
CA THR A 105 -1.56 11.77 -4.53
C THR A 105 -2.63 11.74 -3.44
N LYS A 106 -2.84 12.86 -2.76
CA LYS A 106 -3.92 13.02 -1.77
C LYS A 106 -5.29 12.73 -2.38
N ALA A 107 -5.50 13.07 -3.66
CA ALA A 107 -6.73 12.74 -4.37
C ALA A 107 -6.90 11.21 -4.50
N ALA A 108 -5.86 10.50 -4.95
CA ALA A 108 -5.89 9.05 -5.08
C ALA A 108 -6.09 8.34 -3.72
N ILE A 109 -5.41 8.81 -2.66
CA ILE A 109 -5.58 8.29 -1.29
C ILE A 109 -7.03 8.48 -0.83
N ARG A 110 -7.62 9.67 -0.99
CA ARG A 110 -9.02 9.92 -0.63
C ARG A 110 -9.98 9.00 -1.37
N GLU A 111 -9.75 8.76 -2.66
CA GLU A 111 -10.55 7.80 -3.43
C GLU A 111 -10.42 6.37 -2.90
N ILE A 112 -9.20 5.91 -2.60
CA ILE A 112 -8.96 4.56 -2.06
C ILE A 112 -9.60 4.40 -0.68
N VAL A 113 -9.46 5.39 0.20
CA VAL A 113 -10.08 5.40 1.54
C VAL A 113 -11.60 5.38 1.42
N ALA A 114 -12.19 6.20 0.55
CA ALA A 114 -13.62 6.22 0.31
C ALA A 114 -14.13 4.87 -0.23
N HIS A 115 -13.37 4.26 -1.14
CA HIS A 115 -13.69 2.95 -1.70
C HIS A 115 -13.65 1.84 -0.64
N ALA A 116 -12.59 1.79 0.19
CA ALA A 116 -12.48 0.84 1.28
C ALA A 116 -13.60 1.00 2.32
N LYS A 117 -13.90 2.25 2.69
CA LYS A 117 -15.01 2.57 3.60
C LYS A 117 -16.35 2.08 3.06
N SER A 118 -16.59 2.18 1.74
CA SER A 118 -17.83 1.69 1.12
C SER A 118 -18.04 0.18 1.26
N PHE A 119 -16.96 -0.56 1.51
CA PHE A 119 -16.95 -2.00 1.76
C PHE A 119 -16.83 -2.38 3.25
N GLY A 120 -16.81 -1.40 4.16
CA GLY A 120 -16.57 -1.65 5.59
C GLY A 120 -15.12 -2.05 5.91
N VAL A 121 -14.17 -1.74 5.03
CA VAL A 121 -12.73 -1.95 5.23
C VAL A 121 -12.10 -0.65 5.72
N GLU A 122 -11.45 -0.71 6.88
CA GLU A 122 -10.69 0.42 7.43
C GLU A 122 -9.22 0.34 6.97
N ILE A 123 -8.67 1.47 6.54
CA ILE A 123 -7.27 1.58 6.11
C ILE A 123 -6.42 2.02 7.30
N VAL A 124 -5.35 1.29 7.56
CA VAL A 124 -4.33 1.59 8.56
C VAL A 124 -3.06 1.95 7.79
N PRO A 125 -2.64 3.22 7.74
CA PRO A 125 -1.40 3.60 7.08
C PRO A 125 -0.20 3.29 7.98
N GLU A 126 0.91 2.89 7.37
CA GLU A 126 2.19 2.68 8.04
C GLU A 126 3.29 3.51 7.39
N ILE A 127 4.06 4.19 8.24
CA ILE A 127 5.27 4.94 7.91
C ILE A 127 6.34 4.47 8.89
N ASP A 128 7.40 3.87 8.36
CA ASP A 128 8.45 3.23 9.15
C ASP A 128 9.50 4.23 9.62
N VAL A 129 9.76 4.21 10.92
CA VAL A 129 10.81 4.97 11.60
C VAL A 129 11.27 4.24 12.88
N PRO A 130 12.53 4.39 13.33
CA PRO A 130 13.63 5.10 12.67
C PRO A 130 14.40 4.24 11.65
N GLY A 131 14.22 2.91 11.66
CA GLY A 131 14.73 2.03 10.60
C GLY A 131 13.85 2.11 9.35
N HIS A 132 14.25 1.43 8.28
CA HIS A 132 13.47 1.34 7.04
C HIS A 132 13.08 2.71 6.46
N CYS A 133 14.01 3.66 6.51
CA CYS A 133 13.74 5.06 6.15
C CYS A 133 14.76 5.65 5.17
N TYR A 134 15.59 4.81 4.51
CA TYR A 134 16.61 5.29 3.57
C TYR A 134 16.05 6.23 2.49
N ALA A 135 14.93 5.89 1.84
CA ALA A 135 14.32 6.76 0.83
C ALA A 135 13.88 8.13 1.38
N MET A 136 13.42 8.17 2.64
CA MET A 136 13.09 9.42 3.33
C MET A 136 14.36 10.25 3.58
N LEU A 137 15.44 9.64 4.06
CA LEU A 137 16.71 10.33 4.31
C LEU A 137 17.38 10.83 3.01
N GLN A 138 17.22 10.11 1.89
CA GLN A 138 17.67 10.60 0.59
C GLN A 138 16.87 11.82 0.11
N ALA A 139 15.58 11.87 0.42
CA ALA A 139 14.71 12.99 0.05
C ALA A 139 14.85 14.19 0.98
N ILE A 140 15.11 13.96 2.27
CA ILE A 140 15.28 15.01 3.29
C ILE A 140 16.58 14.73 4.08
N PRO A 141 17.76 15.08 3.54
CA PRO A 141 19.04 14.81 4.18
C PRO A 141 19.19 15.43 5.57
N GLU A 142 18.46 16.50 5.85
CA GLU A 142 18.45 17.20 7.16
C GLU A 142 17.91 16.33 8.31
N LEU A 143 17.18 15.25 8.01
CA LEU A 143 16.67 14.32 9.02
C LEU A 143 17.71 13.28 9.47
N ARG A 144 18.84 13.18 8.76
CA ARG A 144 19.92 12.27 9.14
C ARG A 144 20.58 12.76 10.43
N ASP A 145 20.92 11.84 11.32
CA ASP A 145 21.69 12.18 12.51
C ASP A 145 23.06 12.75 12.08
N PRO A 146 23.40 14.01 12.44
CA PRO A 146 24.69 14.60 12.09
C PRO A 146 25.89 13.84 12.64
N ALA A 147 25.70 13.05 13.70
CA ALA A 147 26.73 12.21 14.29
C ALA A 147 26.87 10.83 13.60
N GLU A 148 25.98 10.48 12.67
CA GLU A 148 26.03 9.23 11.92
C GLU A 148 27.14 9.26 10.86
N VAL A 149 28.32 8.79 11.25
CA VAL A 149 29.47 8.60 10.36
C VAL A 149 29.41 7.22 9.70
N GLY A 150 28.49 7.06 8.75
CA GLY A 150 28.54 5.98 7.75
C GLY A 150 27.33 5.04 7.71
N SER A 151 26.90 4.76 6.49
CA SER A 151 26.16 3.58 6.06
C SER A 151 26.77 3.10 4.74
#